data_AF-A0A353LVL8-F1
#
_entry.id   AF-A0A353LVL8-F1
#
_cell.length_a   1.000
_cell.length_b   1.000
_cell.length_c   1.000
_cell.angle_alpha   90.00
_cell.angle_beta   90.00
_cell.angle_gamma   90.00
#
_symmetry.space_group_name_H-M   'P 1'
#
loop_
_entity.id
_entity.type
_entity.pdbx_description
1 polymer ?
#
loop_
_entity_poly.entity_id
_entity_poly.type
_entity_poly.pdbx_seq_one_letter_code
_entity_poly.pdbx_strand_id
1 'polypeptide(L)'
;ALTYVVMRQYTGFIFNPRDLSQLNIVVEVISVLVPFLLWAIVNWALTTLMDGKGTFRDIVIATAYALTPFVLINLPLTLASNYLTLEEGTFYYFLGFLGTLWTVSLVFIGTMTIHDYDTGKNFWTCLLTIIGIGIVLFLGLLFVNVLNVVAGFISSVYAELILRL
;
A
#
# COMPACT_ATOMS: atom_id res chain seq x y z
N ALA A 1 0.48 9.36 0.58
CA ALA A 1 -0.10 9.50 -0.78
C ALA A 1 0.49 10.70 -1.52
N LEU A 2 0.29 11.94 -1.04
CA LEU A 2 0.75 13.15 -1.74
C LEU A 2 2.25 13.14 -2.07
N THR A 3 3.12 12.80 -1.11
CA THR A 3 4.57 12.70 -1.34
C THR A 3 4.94 11.72 -2.45
N TYR A 4 4.20 10.62 -2.59
CA TYR A 4 4.43 9.65 -3.66
C TYR A 4 4.04 10.21 -5.03
N VAL A 5 2.93 10.95 -5.11
CA VAL A 5 2.52 11.65 -6.34
C VAL A 5 3.55 12.71 -6.74
N VAL A 6 4.00 13.53 -5.78
CA VAL A 6 5.04 14.56 -6.00
C VAL A 6 6.33 13.92 -6.49
N MET A 7 6.80 12.86 -5.82
CA MET A 7 7.98 12.12 -6.25
C MET A 7 7.83 11.62 -7.69
N ARG A 8 6.66 11.05 -8.04
CA ARG A 8 6.45 10.50 -9.39
C ARG A 8 6.39 11.55 -10.49
N GLN A 9 5.94 12.77 -10.17
CA GLN A 9 5.83 13.88 -11.12
C GLN A 9 7.11 14.70 -11.26
N TYR A 10 7.83 14.93 -10.16
CA TYR A 10 8.90 15.92 -10.10
C TYR A 10 10.30 15.33 -9.92
N THR A 11 10.47 14.00 -9.90
CA THR A 11 11.80 13.40 -9.95
C THR A 11 12.48 13.78 -11.26
N GLY A 12 13.76 14.16 -11.18
CA GLY A 12 14.56 14.58 -12.33
C GLY A 12 14.52 13.56 -13.46
N PHE A 13 14.46 14.06 -14.70
CA PHE A 13 14.29 13.24 -15.91
C PHE A 13 15.28 12.08 -16.01
N ILE A 14 16.53 12.32 -15.59
CA ILE A 14 17.63 11.36 -15.58
C ILE A 14 17.33 10.16 -14.67
N PHE A 15 16.57 10.35 -13.60
CA PHE A 15 16.24 9.35 -12.58
C PHE A 15 14.78 8.88 -12.64
N ASN A 16 13.98 9.42 -13.56
CA ASN A 16 12.56 9.06 -13.70
C ASN A 16 12.36 8.17 -14.94
N PRO A 17 12.37 6.83 -14.79
CA PRO A 17 12.17 5.93 -15.93
C PRO A 17 10.70 5.83 -16.37
N ARG A 18 9.78 6.58 -15.75
CA ARG A 18 8.33 6.44 -15.97
C ARG A 18 7.82 7.47 -16.97
N ASP A 19 6.89 7.03 -17.81
CA ASP A 19 6.18 7.91 -18.74
C ASP A 19 5.13 8.76 -17.99
N LEU A 20 5.32 10.07 -17.99
CA LEU A 20 4.43 11.04 -17.35
C LEU A 20 3.11 11.21 -18.13
N SER A 21 3.07 10.87 -19.42
CA SER A 21 1.87 10.99 -20.25
C SER A 21 0.75 10.01 -19.86
N GLN A 22 1.11 8.93 -19.17
CA GLN A 22 0.19 7.90 -18.68
C GLN A 22 -0.16 8.05 -17.19
N LEU A 23 0.24 9.16 -16.55
CA LEU A 23 0.08 9.34 -15.12
C LEU A 23 -1.37 9.68 -14.75
N ASN A 24 -2.01 8.81 -13.96
CA ASN A 24 -3.32 9.05 -13.38
C ASN A 24 -3.19 9.26 -11.86
N ILE A 25 -3.37 10.51 -11.40
CA ILE A 25 -3.22 10.89 -9.99
C ILE A 25 -4.13 10.06 -9.08
N VAL A 26 -5.35 9.72 -9.53
CA VAL A 26 -6.29 8.92 -8.73
C VAL A 26 -5.74 7.52 -8.51
N VAL A 27 -5.18 6.90 -9.55
CA VAL A 27 -4.54 5.58 -9.46
C VAL A 27 -3.33 5.61 -8.53
N GLU A 28 -2.51 6.67 -8.60
CA GLU A 28 -1.36 6.85 -7.70
C GLU A 28 -1.78 6.92 -6.23
N VAL A 29 -2.82 7.68 -5.92
CA VAL A 29 -3.33 7.79 -4.54
C VAL A 29 -3.88 6.45 -4.06
N ILE A 30 -4.67 5.77 -4.90
CA ILE A 30 -5.24 4.45 -4.60
C ILE A 30 -4.12 3.42 -4.37
N SER A 31 -3.03 3.48 -5.14
CA SER A 31 -1.89 2.55 -4.99
C SER A 31 -1.18 2.65 -3.64
N VAL A 32 -1.33 3.76 -2.91
CA VAL A 32 -0.81 3.92 -1.55
C VAL A 32 -1.86 3.57 -0.51
N LEU A 33 -3.10 4.03 -0.70
CA LEU A 33 -4.18 3.84 0.27
C LEU A 33 -4.64 2.39 0.35
N VAL A 34 -4.73 1.67 -0.77
CA VAL A 34 -5.20 0.28 -0.78
C VAL A 34 -4.27 -0.66 -0.01
N PRO A 35 -2.94 -0.68 -0.26
CA PRO A 35 -2.03 -1.50 0.55
C PRO A 35 -2.02 -1.10 2.03
N PHE A 36 -2.12 0.19 2.34
CA PHE A 36 -2.19 0.68 3.72
C PHE A 36 -3.43 0.16 4.46
N LEU A 37 -4.60 0.24 3.83
CA LEU A 37 -5.85 -0.25 4.41
C LEU A 37 -5.89 -1.78 4.48
N LEU A 38 -5.40 -2.47 3.45
CA LEU A 38 -5.29 -3.93 3.46
C LEU A 38 -4.38 -4.40 4.58
N TRP A 39 -3.23 -3.75 4.77
CA TRP A 39 -2.35 -4.01 5.90
C TRP A 39 -3.10 -3.86 7.23
N ALA A 40 -3.78 -2.72 7.43
CA ALA A 40 -4.49 -2.47 8.68
C ALA A 40 -5.63 -3.48 8.93
N ILE A 41 -6.44 -3.80 7.91
CA ILE A 41 -7.58 -4.71 8.03
C ILE A 41 -7.11 -6.13 8.29
N VAL A 42 -6.13 -6.63 7.53
CA VAL A 42 -5.65 -8.01 7.68
C VAL A 42 -4.86 -8.16 8.98
N ASN A 43 -4.03 -7.18 9.33
CA ASN A 43 -3.29 -7.22 10.59
C ASN A 43 -4.26 -7.22 11.78
N TRP A 44 -5.31 -6.40 11.71
CA TRP A 44 -6.38 -6.40 12.71
C TRP A 44 -7.14 -7.74 12.75
N ALA A 45 -7.50 -8.32 11.61
CA ALA A 45 -8.16 -9.62 11.57
C ALA A 45 -7.27 -10.74 12.13
N LEU A 46 -5.95 -10.64 11.99
CA LEU A 46 -5.01 -11.60 12.56
C LEU A 46 -4.81 -11.46 14.07
N THR A 47 -5.19 -10.35 14.70
CA THR A 47 -5.07 -10.22 16.16
C THR A 47 -5.94 -11.23 16.89
N THR A 48 -7.08 -11.64 16.31
CA THR A 48 -7.94 -12.66 16.91
C THR A 48 -7.32 -14.05 16.86
N LEU A 49 -6.42 -14.30 15.89
CA LEU A 49 -5.71 -15.57 15.74
C LEU A 49 -4.40 -15.60 16.53
N MET A 50 -3.71 -14.46 16.59
CA MET A 50 -2.39 -14.31 17.19
C MET A 50 -2.44 -13.67 18.58
N ASP A 51 -3.61 -13.57 19.22
CA ASP A 51 -3.81 -12.93 20.53
C ASP A 51 -3.21 -11.51 20.63
N GLY A 52 -3.47 -10.68 19.63
CA GLY A 52 -3.03 -9.28 19.58
C GLY A 52 -3.97 -8.35 20.34
N LYS A 53 -3.40 -7.38 21.05
CA LYS A 53 -4.16 -6.43 21.88
C LYS A 53 -4.60 -5.16 21.13
N GLY A 54 -4.00 -4.89 19.98
CA GLY A 54 -4.20 -3.64 19.25
C GLY A 54 -5.57 -3.53 18.60
N THR A 55 -6.16 -2.35 18.71
CA THR A 55 -7.38 -2.02 17.95
C THR A 55 -7.03 -1.64 16.51
N PHE A 56 -8.01 -1.70 15.61
CA PHE A 56 -7.85 -1.21 14.23
C PHE A 56 -7.34 0.24 14.19
N ARG A 57 -7.81 1.08 15.12
CA ARG A 57 -7.39 2.48 15.23
C ARG A 57 -5.91 2.60 15.54
N ASP A 58 -5.41 1.80 16.48
CA ASP A 58 -4.00 1.83 16.88
C ASP A 58 -3.11 1.44 15.70
N ILE A 59 -3.49 0.39 14.96
CA ILE A 59 -2.76 -0.09 13.77
C ILE A 59 -2.69 1.00 12.70
N VAL A 60 -3.81 1.67 12.41
CA VAL A 60 -3.86 2.77 11.44
C VAL A 60 -2.95 3.91 11.87
N ILE A 61 -2.99 4.30 13.15
CA ILE A 61 -2.17 5.39 13.69
C ILE A 61 -0.68 5.05 13.60
N ALA A 62 -0.25 3.88 14.10
CA ALA A 62 1.16 3.51 14.05
C ALA A 62 1.67 3.31 12.63
N THR A 63 0.87 2.70 11.75
CA THR A 63 1.28 2.53 10.34
C THR A 63 1.41 3.90 9.67
N ALA A 64 0.52 4.84 9.96
CA ALA A 64 0.61 6.21 9.43
C ALA A 64 1.86 6.93 9.95
N TYR A 65 2.16 6.82 11.26
CA TYR A 65 3.39 7.38 11.84
C TYR A 65 4.66 6.71 11.29
N ALA A 66 4.62 5.41 11.05
CA ALA A 66 5.75 4.66 10.51
C ALA A 66 6.13 5.10 9.08
N LEU A 67 5.18 5.65 8.31
CA LEU A 67 5.44 6.22 6.97
C LEU A 67 6.13 7.60 7.00
N THR A 68 6.36 8.18 8.18
CA THR A 68 6.97 9.52 8.30
C THR A 68 8.37 9.61 7.67
N PRO A 69 9.31 8.66 7.89
CA PRO A 69 10.65 8.73 7.28
C PRO A 69 10.59 8.71 5.75
N PHE A 70 9.66 7.95 5.16
CA PHE A 70 9.42 7.95 3.72
C PHE A 70 9.10 9.36 3.22
N VAL A 71 8.23 10.08 3.92
CA VAL A 71 7.85 11.46 3.55
C VAL A 71 9.04 12.41 3.71
N LEU A 72 9.72 12.35 4.85
CA LEU A 72 10.81 13.26 5.20
C LEU A 72 12.03 13.11 4.28
N ILE A 73 12.33 11.90 3.80
CA ILE A 73 13.49 11.66 2.94
C ILE A 73 13.14 11.87 1.47
N ASN A 74 12.04 11.29 0.98
CA ASN A 74 11.75 11.32 -0.46
C ASN A 74 11.38 12.72 -0.96
N LEU A 75 10.79 13.59 -0.12
CA LEU A 75 10.38 14.92 -0.56
C LEU A 75 11.58 15.85 -0.86
N PRO A 76 12.57 16.01 0.02
CA PRO A 76 13.83 16.69 -0.32
C PRO A 76 14.59 16.00 -1.45
N LEU A 77 14.60 14.66 -1.46
CA LEU A 77 15.32 13.88 -2.46
C LEU A 77 14.75 14.09 -3.88
N THR A 78 13.42 14.24 -4.00
CA THR A 78 12.75 14.58 -5.26
C THR A 78 13.26 15.93 -5.79
N LEU A 79 13.35 16.94 -4.93
CA LEU A 79 13.89 18.25 -5.32
C LEU A 79 15.36 18.15 -5.73
N ALA A 80 16.18 17.49 -4.91
CA ALA A 80 17.61 17.29 -5.16
C ALA A 80 17.86 16.53 -6.48
N SER A 81 17.01 15.58 -6.84
CA SER A 81 17.16 14.77 -8.07
C SER A 81 17.18 15.58 -9.37
N ASN A 82 16.65 16.81 -9.37
CA ASN A 82 16.71 17.72 -10.53
C ASN A 82 18.06 18.42 -10.69
N TYR A 83 18.89 18.42 -9.64
CA TYR A 83 20.21 19.06 -9.62
C TYR A 83 21.37 18.06 -9.65
N LEU A 84 21.08 16.77 -9.41
CA LEU A 84 22.09 15.71 -9.38
C LEU A 84 22.47 15.24 -10.79
N THR A 85 23.74 14.90 -10.94
CA THR A 85 24.28 14.25 -12.15
C THR A 85 24.15 12.73 -12.08
N LEU A 86 24.27 12.04 -13.22
CA LEU A 86 24.22 10.56 -13.27
C LEU A 86 25.24 9.90 -12.34
N GLU A 87 26.44 10.47 -12.22
CA GLU A 87 27.52 9.96 -11.37
C GLU A 87 27.16 10.03 -9.88
N GLU A 88 26.38 11.03 -9.48
CA GLU A 88 25.89 11.20 -8.10
C GLU A 88 24.62 10.38 -7.81
N GLY A 89 24.08 9.67 -8.80
CA GLY A 89 22.87 8.85 -8.68
C GLY A 89 22.94 7.82 -7.55
N THR A 90 24.15 7.35 -7.20
CA THR A 90 24.36 6.44 -6.07
C THR A 90 23.83 7.01 -4.75
N PHE A 91 24.01 8.31 -4.49
CA PHE A 91 23.49 8.96 -3.28
C PHE A 91 21.97 9.04 -3.29
N TYR A 92 21.37 9.30 -4.45
CA TYR A 92 19.92 9.30 -4.63
C TYR A 92 19.32 7.94 -4.24
N TYR A 93 19.81 6.86 -4.83
CA TYR A 93 19.29 5.52 -4.54
C TYR A 93 19.57 5.07 -3.11
N PHE A 94 20.74 5.39 -2.57
CA PHE A 94 21.10 5.04 -1.19
C PHE A 94 20.18 5.70 -0.17
N LEU A 95 19.93 7.01 -0.29
CA LEU A 95 19.03 7.72 0.63
C LEU A 95 17.58 7.24 0.49
N GLY A 96 17.10 7.01 -0.73
CA GLY A 96 15.77 6.43 -0.96
C GLY A 96 15.61 5.04 -0.34
N PHE A 97 16.65 4.20 -0.46
CA PHE A 97 16.69 2.89 0.21
C PHE A 97 16.65 3.02 1.73
N LEU A 98 17.46 3.90 2.31
CA LEU A 98 17.51 4.12 3.76
C LEU A 98 16.16 4.59 4.30
N GLY A 99 15.48 5.52 3.61
CA GLY A 99 14.15 5.98 4.01
C GLY A 99 13.08 4.90 3.94
N THR A 100 13.18 4.01 2.95
CA THR A 100 12.28 2.86 2.83
C THR A 100 12.55 1.83 3.92
N LEU A 101 13.82 1.49 4.16
CA LEU A 101 14.23 0.56 5.21
C LEU A 101 13.77 1.05 6.58
N TRP A 102 13.99 2.34 6.89
CA TRP A 102 13.56 2.94 8.15
C TRP A 102 12.03 2.86 8.32
N THR A 103 11.28 3.15 7.26
CA THR A 103 9.81 3.02 7.26
C THR A 103 9.36 1.59 7.58
N VAL A 104 9.94 0.59 6.91
CA VAL A 104 9.62 -0.83 7.16
C VAL A 104 9.97 -1.23 8.59
N SER A 105 11.12 -0.79 9.11
CA SER A 105 11.50 -1.04 10.50
C SER A 105 10.50 -0.43 11.49
N LEU A 106 10.01 0.79 11.25
CA LEU A 106 9.00 1.42 12.10
C LEU A 106 7.65 0.71 12.02
N VAL A 107 7.24 0.21 10.85
CA VAL A 107 5.99 -0.60 10.74
C VAL A 107 6.12 -1.87 11.58
N PHE A 108 7.27 -2.54 11.51
CA PHE A 108 7.55 -3.74 12.30
C PHE A 108 7.51 -3.46 13.81
N ILE A 109 8.25 -2.44 14.26
CA ILE A 109 8.33 -2.06 15.68
C ILE A 109 6.96 -1.55 16.17
N GLY A 110 6.26 -0.74 15.39
CA GLY A 110 4.93 -0.24 15.74
C GLY A 110 3.91 -1.36 15.93
N THR A 111 3.93 -2.37 15.04
CA THR A 111 3.09 -3.57 15.16
C THR A 111 3.42 -4.37 16.42
N MET A 112 4.71 -4.51 16.73
CA MET A 112 5.18 -5.19 17.93
C MET A 112 4.67 -4.49 19.21
N THR A 113 4.80 -3.16 19.27
CA THR A 113 4.42 -2.36 20.44
C THR A 113 2.91 -2.33 20.66
N ILE A 114 2.12 -2.16 19.59
CA ILE A 114 0.65 -2.09 19.71
C ILE A 114 0.05 -3.40 20.18
N HIS A 115 0.54 -4.52 19.64
CA HIS A 115 -0.01 -5.82 19.94
C HIS A 115 0.62 -6.49 21.15
N ASP A 116 1.66 -5.89 21.73
CA ASP A 116 2.44 -6.44 22.84
C ASP A 116 2.99 -7.83 22.48
N TYR A 117 3.58 -7.93 21.28
CA TYR A 117 4.16 -9.16 20.77
C TYR A 117 5.67 -9.24 21.07
N ASP A 118 6.16 -10.43 21.38
CA ASP A 118 7.59 -10.73 21.29
C ASP A 118 8.08 -10.63 19.84
N THR A 119 9.37 -10.35 19.64
CA THR A 119 9.97 -10.15 18.31
C THR A 119 9.70 -11.32 17.36
N GLY A 120 9.81 -12.57 17.84
CA GLY A 120 9.55 -13.77 17.03
C GLY A 120 8.08 -13.91 16.63
N LYS A 121 7.16 -13.64 17.57
CA LYS A 121 5.72 -13.66 17.32
C LYS A 121 5.31 -12.56 16.34
N ASN A 122 5.90 -11.37 16.47
CA ASN A 122 5.66 -10.24 15.57
C ASN A 122 6.13 -10.54 14.14
N PHE A 123 7.30 -11.17 13.99
CA PHE A 123 7.81 -11.59 12.68
C PHE A 123 6.85 -12.53 11.95
N TRP A 124 6.41 -13.59 12.62
CA TRP A 124 5.42 -14.52 12.04
C TRP A 124 4.08 -13.84 11.75
N THR A 125 3.63 -12.95 12.64
CA THR A 125 2.38 -12.20 12.43
C THR A 125 2.47 -11.27 11.22
N CYS A 126 3.60 -10.58 11.02
CA CYS A 126 3.83 -9.75 9.83
C CYS A 126 3.83 -10.58 8.54
N LEU A 127 4.49 -11.75 8.56
CA LEU A 127 4.50 -12.66 7.42
C LEU A 127 3.09 -13.20 7.10
N LEU A 128 2.35 -13.63 8.12
CA LEU A 128 0.96 -14.05 7.98
C LEU A 128 0.06 -12.91 7.48
N THR A 129 0.35 -11.66 7.86
CA THR A 129 -0.38 -10.49 7.35
C THR A 129 -0.19 -10.35 5.84
N ILE A 130 1.04 -10.50 5.34
CA ILE A 130 1.33 -10.44 3.90
C ILE A 130 0.58 -11.55 3.15
N ILE A 131 0.61 -12.79 3.67
CA ILE A 131 -0.14 -13.92 3.09
C ILE A 131 -1.65 -13.65 3.13
N GLY A 132 -2.16 -13.15 4.25
CA GLY A 132 -3.56 -12.81 4.44
C GLY A 132 -4.05 -11.74 3.48
N ILE A 133 -3.22 -10.74 3.14
CA ILE A 133 -3.53 -9.75 2.10
C ILE A 133 -3.74 -10.45 0.75
N GLY A 134 -2.88 -11.42 0.40
CA GLY A 134 -3.05 -12.23 -0.82
C GLY A 134 -4.39 -12.98 -0.84
N ILE A 135 -4.77 -13.58 0.30
CA ILE A 135 -6.05 -14.28 0.44
C ILE A 135 -7.23 -13.31 0.30
N VAL A 136 -7.20 -12.15 0.96
CA VAL A 136 -8.26 -11.14 0.88
C VAL A 136 -8.42 -10.60 -0.55
N LEU A 137 -7.31 -10.35 -1.26
CA LEU A 137 -7.35 -9.92 -2.65
C LEU A 137 -7.96 -11.00 -3.55
N PHE A 138 -7.57 -12.26 -3.37
CA PHE A 138 -8.14 -13.39 -4.12
C PHE A 138 -9.65 -13.53 -3.86
N LEU A 139 -10.08 -13.47 -2.61
CA LEU A 139 -11.50 -13.52 -2.25
C LEU A 139 -12.28 -12.32 -2.82
N GLY A 140 -11.69 -11.12 -2.79
CA GLY A 140 -12.28 -9.92 -3.39
C GLY A 140 -12.49 -10.09 -4.89
N LEU A 141 -11.51 -10.64 -5.61
CA LEU A 141 -11.62 -10.93 -7.05
C LEU A 141 -12.69 -11.98 -7.35
N LEU A 142 -12.75 -13.07 -6.55
CA LEU A 142 -13.78 -14.09 -6.67
C LEU A 142 -15.17 -13.49 -6.46
N PHE A 143 -15.34 -12.66 -5.44
CA PHE A 143 -16.61 -12.01 -5.14
C PHE A 143 -17.07 -11.10 -6.29
N VAL A 144 -16.16 -10.29 -6.85
CA VAL A 144 -16.44 -9.48 -8.03
C VAL A 144 -16.82 -10.34 -9.24
N ASN A 145 -16.19 -11.50 -9.43
CA ASN A 145 -16.55 -12.42 -10.51
C ASN A 145 -17.99 -12.95 -10.35
N VAL A 146 -18.36 -13.39 -9.14
CA VAL A 146 -19.73 -13.86 -8.85
C VAL A 146 -20.76 -12.75 -9.08
N LEU A 147 -20.47 -11.52 -8.63
CA LEU A 147 -21.35 -10.37 -8.87
C LEU A 147 -21.55 -10.09 -10.37
N ASN A 148 -20.50 -10.21 -11.19
CA ASN A 148 -20.62 -10.05 -12.64
C ASN A 148 -21.52 -11.13 -13.26
N VAL A 149 -21.42 -12.39 -12.81
CA VAL A 149 -22.31 -13.47 -13.28
C VAL A 149 -23.76 -13.17 -12.93
N VAL A 150 -24.03 -12.74 -11.69
CA VAL A 150 -25.39 -12.37 -11.25
C VAL A 150 -25.93 -11.17 -12.03
N ALA A 151 -25.12 -10.12 -12.20
CA ALA A 151 -25.50 -8.95 -12.99
C ALA A 151 -25.77 -9.33 -14.46
N GLY A 152 -24.96 -10.21 -15.04
CA GLY A 152 -25.15 -10.76 -16.38
C GLY A 152 -26.49 -11.49 -16.51
N PHE A 153 -26.84 -12.34 -15.54
CA PHE A 153 -28.14 -13.02 -15.49
C PHE A 153 -29.31 -12.03 -15.38
N ILE A 154 -29.21 -11.02 -14.52
CA ILE A 154 -30.26 -9.98 -14.41
C ILE A 154 -30.41 -9.23 -15.74
N SER A 155 -29.29 -8.90 -16.39
CA SER A 155 -29.31 -8.18 -17.67
C SER A 155 -29.94 -9.00 -18.80
N SER A 156 -29.70 -10.33 -18.82
CA SER A 156 -30.30 -11.20 -19.85
C SER A 156 -31.80 -11.38 -19.64
N VAL A 157 -32.26 -11.55 -18.40
CA VAL A 157 -33.69 -11.61 -18.08
C VAL A 157 -34.39 -10.31 -18.47
N TYR A 158 -33.79 -9.16 -18.14
CA TYR A 158 -34.32 -7.85 -18.52
C TYR A 158 -34.42 -7.69 -20.05
N ALA A 159 -33.39 -8.09 -20.80
CA ALA A 159 -33.39 -8.04 -22.25
C ALA A 159 -34.49 -8.92 -22.87
N GLU A 160 -34.69 -10.13 -22.34
CA GLU A 160 -35.74 -11.04 -22.81
C GLU A 160 -37.14 -10.50 -22.55
N LEU A 161 -37.37 -9.84 -21.40
CA LEU A 161 -38.65 -9.21 -21.07
C LEU A 161 -39.00 -8.09 -22.05
N ILE A 162 -38.04 -7.24 -22.43
CA ILE A 162 -38.27 -6.15 -23.39
C ILE A 162 -38.48 -6.68 -24.81
N LEU A 163 -37.71 -7.68 -25.23
CA LEU A 163 -37.83 -8.25 -26.58
C LEU A 163 -39.16 -8.98 -26.83
N ARG A 164 -39.81 -9.46 -25.76
CA ARG A 164 -41.10 -10.16 -25.82
C ARG A 164 -42.31 -9.25 -25.56
N LEU A 165 -42.08 -7.97 -25.27
CA LEU A 165 -43.11 -6.93 -25.14
C LEU A 165 -43.30 -6.22 -26.48
#